data_AF-A0A7C4LV57-F1
#
_entry.id   AF-A0A7C4LV57-F1
#
_cell.length_a   1.000
_cell.length_b   1.000
_cell.length_c   1.000
_cell.angle_alpha   90.00
_cell.angle_beta   90.00
_cell.angle_gamma   90.00
#
_symmetry.space_group_name_H-M   'P 1'
#
loop_
_entity.id
_entity.type
_entity.pdbx_description
1 polymer ?
#
loop_
_entity_poly.entity_id
_entity_poly.type
_entity_poly.pdbx_seq_one_letter_code
_entity_poly.pdbx_strand_id
1 'polypeptide(L)'
;MDSGSKGRFAMACGLLLALLIYFGVISIYNASGKTTKTKTTCVAKVVGEKTLFGIGEGRGKVTEILIRTNSGDEIRVLAPEAQEMQEAGITSEILRNEVRVTYETTTAHYRDGTVLEKRHRLISWTKPNPVETGENKEVAR
;
A
#
# COMPACT_ATOMS: atom_id res chain seq x y z
N MET A 1 -2.87 11.79 -54.81
CA MET A 1 -2.93 10.43 -54.25
C MET A 1 -3.45 9.50 -55.33
N ASP A 2 -2.60 8.66 -55.91
CA ASP A 2 -3.04 7.63 -56.84
C ASP A 2 -4.01 6.67 -56.16
N SER A 3 -5.05 6.25 -56.89
CA SER A 3 -6.10 5.36 -56.39
C SER A 3 -5.55 4.03 -55.85
N GLY A 4 -4.38 3.59 -56.30
CA GLY A 4 -3.67 2.41 -55.79
C GLY A 4 -3.08 2.58 -54.38
N SER A 5 -2.81 3.80 -53.92
CA SER A 5 -2.19 4.05 -52.61
C SER A 5 -3.20 4.05 -51.45
N LYS A 6 -4.50 4.23 -51.73
CA LYS A 6 -5.57 4.16 -50.70
C LYS A 6 -5.72 2.77 -50.09
N GLY A 7 -5.55 1.72 -50.90
CA GLY A 7 -5.62 0.32 -50.43
C GLY A 7 -4.42 -0.08 -49.57
N ARG A 8 -3.22 0.44 -49.85
CA ARG A 8 -2.01 0.14 -49.07
C ARG A 8 -2.03 0.82 -47.70
N PHE A 9 -2.56 2.04 -47.62
CA PHE A 9 -2.73 2.74 -46.35
C PHE A 9 -3.76 2.04 -45.44
N ALA A 10 -4.88 1.58 -46.02
CA ALA A 10 -5.88 0.81 -45.28
C ALA A 10 -5.31 -0.52 -44.74
N MET A 11 -4.51 -1.24 -45.53
CA MET A 11 -3.81 -2.44 -45.06
C MET A 11 -2.82 -2.13 -43.93
N ALA A 12 -2.04 -1.05 -44.05
CA ALA A 12 -1.07 -0.67 -43.01
C ALA A 12 -1.75 -0.30 -41.69
N CYS A 13 -2.85 0.48 -41.73
CA CYS A 13 -3.63 0.81 -40.54
C CYS A 13 -4.27 -0.44 -39.91
N GLY A 14 -4.78 -1.37 -40.72
CA GLY A 14 -5.33 -2.64 -40.21
C GLY A 14 -4.28 -3.50 -39.53
N LEU A 15 -3.07 -3.60 -40.11
CA LEU A 15 -1.95 -4.33 -39.53
C LEU A 15 -1.48 -3.71 -38.20
N LEU A 16 -1.42 -2.39 -38.14
CA LEU A 16 -1.01 -1.67 -36.94
C LEU A 16 -2.05 -1.81 -35.83
N LEU A 17 -3.34 -1.76 -36.16
CA LEU A 17 -4.42 -2.04 -35.21
C LEU A 17 -4.38 -3.48 -34.69
N ALA A 18 -4.15 -4.46 -35.57
CA ALA A 18 -4.02 -5.87 -35.18
C ALA A 18 -2.83 -6.10 -34.24
N LEU A 19 -1.69 -5.43 -34.49
CA LEU A 19 -0.53 -5.49 -33.61
C LEU A 19 -0.83 -4.89 -32.22
N LEU A 20 -1.47 -3.71 -32.16
CA LEU A 20 -1.85 -3.10 -30.88
C LEU A 20 -2.78 -4.00 -30.07
N ILE A 21 -3.76 -4.64 -30.72
CA ILE A 21 -4.66 -5.59 -30.07
C ILE A 21 -3.87 -6.82 -29.59
N TYR A 22 -2.99 -7.38 -30.42
CA TYR A 22 -2.17 -8.54 -30.06
C TYR A 22 -1.30 -8.28 -28.83
N PHE A 23 -0.58 -7.14 -28.81
CA PHE A 23 0.23 -6.75 -27.66
C PHE A 23 -0.63 -6.44 -26.42
N GLY A 24 -1.76 -5.76 -26.58
CA GLY A 24 -2.69 -5.50 -25.48
C GLY A 24 -3.24 -6.78 -24.85
N VAL A 25 -3.65 -7.75 -25.68
CA VAL A 25 -4.12 -9.05 -25.22
C VAL A 25 -3.01 -9.83 -24.52
N ILE A 26 -1.77 -9.80 -25.01
CA ILE A 26 -0.63 -10.44 -24.33
C ILE A 26 -0.33 -9.77 -22.99
N SER A 27 -0.34 -8.44 -22.91
CA SER A 27 -0.13 -7.71 -21.66
C SER A 27 -1.21 -8.07 -20.63
N ILE A 28 -2.48 -8.14 -21.05
CA ILE A 28 -3.59 -8.54 -20.18
C ILE A 28 -3.51 -10.03 -19.82
N TYR A 29 -3.16 -10.90 -20.77
CA TYR A 29 -3.01 -12.34 -20.53
C TYR A 29 -1.88 -12.65 -19.56
N ASN A 30 -0.75 -11.94 -19.65
CA ASN A 30 0.32 -11.99 -18.67
C ASN A 30 -0.11 -11.39 -17.32
N ALA A 31 -0.88 -10.30 -17.32
CA ALA A 31 -1.42 -9.69 -16.10
C ALA A 31 -2.53 -10.54 -15.43
N SER A 32 -3.14 -11.47 -16.15
CA SER A 32 -4.15 -12.42 -15.65
C SER A 32 -3.50 -13.57 -14.86
N GLY A 33 -2.69 -13.23 -13.87
CA GLY A 33 -2.15 -14.21 -12.94
C GLY A 33 -2.92 -14.24 -11.62
N LYS A 34 -2.53 -15.21 -10.79
CA LYS A 34 -3.23 -15.56 -9.55
C LYS A 34 -3.02 -14.47 -8.49
N THR A 35 -4.10 -13.99 -7.91
CA THR A 35 -4.03 -13.15 -6.70
C THR A 35 -4.06 -14.04 -5.46
N THR A 36 -3.16 -13.78 -4.53
CA THR A 36 -3.19 -14.42 -3.21
C THR A 36 -3.41 -13.36 -2.14
N LYS A 37 -4.20 -13.71 -1.13
CA LYS A 37 -4.44 -12.88 0.04
C LYS A 37 -4.01 -13.64 1.28
N THR A 38 -3.18 -13.01 2.10
CA THR A 38 -2.69 -13.60 3.33
C THR A 38 -2.85 -12.60 4.46
N LYS A 39 -3.37 -13.06 5.60
CA LYS A 39 -3.47 -12.25 6.82
C LYS A 39 -2.31 -12.58 7.74
N THR A 40 -1.65 -11.54 8.24
CA THR A 40 -0.47 -11.68 9.09
C THR A 40 -0.62 -10.77 10.29
N THR A 41 -0.35 -11.31 11.48
CA THR A 41 -0.27 -10.55 12.73
C THR A 41 1.18 -10.52 13.18
N CYS A 42 1.73 -9.31 13.37
CA CYS A 42 3.11 -9.14 13.78
C CYS A 42 3.29 -7.87 14.62
N VAL A 43 4.50 -7.68 15.14
CA VAL A 43 4.91 -6.42 15.76
C VAL A 43 5.48 -5.50 14.68
N ALA A 44 5.03 -4.25 14.69
CA ALA A 44 5.49 -3.19 13.80
C ALA A 44 5.91 -1.97 14.61
N LYS A 45 6.78 -1.16 13.99
CA LYS A 45 7.22 0.14 14.52
C LYS A 45 6.76 1.24 13.58
N VAL A 46 6.38 2.38 14.15
CA VAL A 46 6.14 3.58 13.34
C VAL A 46 7.47 4.13 12.89
N VAL A 47 7.63 4.29 11.57
CA VAL A 47 8.89 4.74 10.95
C VAL A 47 8.75 6.10 10.28
N GLY A 48 7.53 6.60 10.12
CA GLY A 48 7.30 7.93 9.57
C GLY A 48 5.85 8.34 9.67
N GLU A 49 5.64 9.64 9.56
CA GLU A 49 4.33 10.26 9.45
C GLU A 49 4.38 11.27 8.32
N LYS A 50 3.33 11.31 7.51
CA LYS A 50 3.19 12.25 6.42
C LYS A 50 1.78 12.83 6.43
N THR A 51 1.67 14.13 6.63
CA THR A 51 0.40 14.83 6.41
C THR A 51 0.18 15.01 4.92
N LEU A 52 -0.87 14.40 4.38
CA LEU A 52 -1.33 14.59 3.00
C LEU A 52 -2.34 15.73 2.97
N PHE A 53 -2.00 16.78 2.23
CA PHE A 53 -2.90 17.89 1.96
C PHE A 53 -3.68 17.58 0.69
N GLY A 54 -5.02 17.55 0.77
CA GLY A 54 -5.85 17.46 -0.41
C GLY A 54 -5.67 18.69 -1.28
N ILE A 55 -5.48 18.51 -2.59
CA ILE A 55 -5.45 19.62 -3.55
C ILE A 55 -6.92 20.06 -3.76
N GLY A 56 -7.27 21.24 -3.24
CA GLY A 56 -8.60 21.87 -3.34
C GLY A 56 -9.09 22.46 -2.01
N GLU A 57 -9.54 23.72 -2.02
CA GLU A 57 -10.13 24.41 -0.86
C GLU A 57 -11.27 23.57 -0.27
N GLY A 58 -11.08 23.03 0.94
CA GLY A 58 -12.09 22.26 1.68
C GLY A 58 -11.81 20.77 1.88
N ARG A 59 -10.72 20.21 1.33
CA ARG A 59 -10.33 18.83 1.64
C ARG A 59 -9.45 18.80 2.89
N GLY A 60 -9.99 18.24 3.98
CA GLY A 60 -9.34 18.13 5.28
C GLY A 60 -7.95 17.50 5.23
N LYS A 61 -7.12 17.82 6.24
CA LYS A 61 -5.78 17.25 6.41
C LYS A 61 -5.93 15.74 6.65
N VAL A 62 -5.32 14.91 5.82
CA VAL A 62 -5.30 13.45 6.00
C VAL A 62 -3.91 13.05 6.50
N THR A 63 -3.82 12.53 7.71
CA THR A 63 -2.55 11.97 8.21
C THR A 63 -2.35 10.57 7.63
N GLU A 64 -1.18 10.33 7.06
CA GLU A 64 -0.65 9.01 6.74
C GLU A 64 0.42 8.62 7.77
N ILE A 65 0.26 7.45 8.40
CA ILE A 65 1.29 6.85 9.25
C ILE A 65 1.93 5.71 8.46
N LEU A 66 3.26 5.72 8.38
CA LEU A 66 4.05 4.62 7.84
C LEU A 66 4.54 3.74 8.99
N ILE A 67 4.13 2.49 8.97
CA ILE A 67 4.62 1.47 9.90
C ILE A 67 5.48 0.46 9.14
N ARG A 68 6.56 0.01 9.76
CA ARG A 68 7.41 -1.06 9.25
C ARG A 68 7.33 -2.26 10.18
N THR A 69 7.02 -3.41 9.62
CA THR A 69 6.97 -4.68 10.36
C THR A 69 8.39 -5.18 10.64
N ASN A 70 8.52 -6.12 11.58
CA ASN A 70 9.77 -6.84 11.81
C ASN A 70 10.26 -7.64 10.59
N SER A 71 9.37 -8.02 9.67
CA SER A 71 9.72 -8.66 8.38
C SER A 71 10.23 -7.67 7.32
N GLY A 72 10.22 -6.37 7.61
CA GLY A 72 10.61 -5.32 6.67
C GLY A 72 9.49 -4.88 5.72
N ASP A 73 8.26 -5.36 5.90
CA ASP A 73 7.11 -4.88 5.13
C ASP A 73 6.74 -3.47 5.57
N GLU A 74 6.42 -2.61 4.61
CA GLU A 74 5.95 -1.25 4.86
C GLU A 74 4.44 -1.18 4.64
N ILE A 75 3.73 -0.70 5.66
CA ILE A 75 2.28 -0.58 5.64
C ILE A 75 1.94 0.90 5.78
N ARG A 76 1.20 1.41 4.81
CA ARG A 76 0.68 2.77 4.81
C ARG A 76 -0.68 2.76 5.49
N VAL A 77 -0.78 3.42 6.62
CA VAL A 77 -2.01 3.59 7.39
C VAL A 77 -2.57 4.97 7.04
N LEU A 78 -3.81 4.99 6.57
CA LEU A 78 -4.51 6.22 6.20
C LEU A 78 -5.62 6.50 7.22
N ALA A 79 -6.31 7.64 7.07
CA ALA A 79 -7.51 7.91 7.85
C ALA A 79 -8.62 6.89 7.54
N PRO A 80 -9.44 6.49 8.54
CA PRO A 80 -9.47 6.98 9.93
C PRO A 80 -8.43 6.35 10.87
N GLU A 81 -7.86 5.19 10.53
CA GLU A 81 -7.03 4.41 11.45
C GLU A 81 -5.75 5.15 11.87
N ALA A 82 -5.17 5.93 10.96
CA ALA A 82 -4.02 6.77 11.25
C ALA A 82 -4.34 7.77 12.37
N GLN A 83 -5.54 8.37 12.36
CA GLN A 83 -5.94 9.33 13.39
C GLN A 83 -6.11 8.65 14.74
N GLU A 84 -6.75 7.48 14.80
CA GLU A 84 -6.89 6.71 16.04
C GLU A 84 -5.55 6.31 16.65
N MET A 85 -4.56 6.01 15.80
CA MET A 85 -3.18 5.72 16.23
C MET A 85 -2.51 6.96 16.83
N GLN A 86 -2.66 8.15 16.22
CA GLN A 86 -2.14 9.40 16.77
C GLN A 86 -2.78 9.75 18.12
N GLU A 87 -4.11 9.61 18.22
CA GLU A 87 -4.86 9.86 19.45
C GLU A 87 -4.44 8.91 20.59
N ALA A 88 -3.97 7.70 20.24
CA ALA A 88 -3.38 6.75 21.20
C ALA A 88 -1.89 7.03 21.51
N GLY A 89 -1.33 8.15 21.05
CA GLY A 89 0.06 8.52 21.26
C GLY A 89 1.06 7.75 20.39
N ILE A 90 0.60 7.09 19.33
CA ILE A 90 1.47 6.38 18.40
C ILE A 90 1.89 7.33 17.28
N THR A 91 3.05 7.95 17.47
CA THR A 91 3.65 8.88 16.49
C THR A 91 5.07 8.46 16.15
N SER A 92 5.61 8.97 15.03
CA SER A 92 6.98 8.66 14.59
C SER A 92 8.07 9.19 15.52
N GLU A 93 7.75 10.19 16.35
CA GLU A 93 8.66 10.77 17.34
C GLU A 93 8.93 9.81 18.51
N ILE A 94 7.95 8.95 18.83
CA ILE A 94 8.08 7.96 19.90
C ILE A 94 8.55 6.65 19.28
N LEU A 95 9.86 6.56 19.00
CA LEU A 95 10.57 5.37 18.49
C LEU A 95 10.40 4.10 19.36
N ARG A 96 9.73 4.19 20.51
CA ARG A 96 9.51 3.11 21.47
C ARG A 96 8.18 2.39 21.30
N ASN A 97 7.27 2.91 20.48
CA ASN A 97 5.93 2.34 20.34
C ASN A 97 5.95 1.18 19.34
N GLU A 98 6.25 -0.01 19.87
CA GLU A 98 5.96 -1.27 19.22
C GLU A 98 4.46 -1.54 19.28
N VAL A 99 3.85 -1.68 18.10
CA VAL A 99 2.41 -1.88 17.96
C VAL A 99 2.19 -3.25 17.37
N ARG A 100 1.29 -4.04 17.95
CA ARG A 100 0.86 -5.28 17.32
C ARG A 100 -0.17 -4.95 16.25
N VAL A 101 0.11 -5.32 15.01
CA VAL A 101 -0.74 -5.04 13.85
C VAL A 101 -1.14 -6.33 13.15
N THR A 102 -2.37 -6.37 12.67
CA THR A 102 -2.88 -7.37 11.75
C THR A 102 -3.11 -6.70 10.41
N TYR A 103 -2.50 -7.23 9.35
CA TYR A 103 -2.60 -6.68 8.01
C TYR A 103 -2.89 -7.78 6.99
N GLU A 104 -3.56 -7.40 5.90
CA GLU A 104 -3.75 -8.23 4.71
C GLU A 104 -2.65 -7.88 3.70
N THR A 105 -1.94 -8.89 3.23
CA THR A 105 -1.08 -8.78 2.06
C THR A 105 -1.83 -9.35 0.87
N THR A 106 -2.06 -8.52 -0.14
CA THR A 106 -2.54 -8.96 -1.46
C THR A 106 -1.36 -8.97 -2.42
N THR A 107 -1.01 -10.16 -2.92
CA THR A 107 0.05 -10.33 -3.91
C THR A 107 -0.57 -10.72 -5.24
N ALA A 108 -0.38 -9.88 -6.25
CA ALA A 108 -0.69 -10.21 -7.64
C ALA A 108 0.54 -10.84 -8.28
N HIS A 109 0.34 -11.94 -8.98
CA HIS A 109 1.41 -12.64 -9.71
C HIS A 109 1.15 -12.55 -11.21
N TYR A 110 2.22 -12.64 -12.00
CA TYR A 110 2.16 -13.06 -13.39
C TYR A 110 1.93 -14.58 -13.48
N ARG A 111 1.65 -15.10 -14.68
CA ARG A 111 1.43 -16.55 -14.89
C ARG A 111 2.67 -17.42 -14.65
N ASP A 112 3.86 -16.87 -14.83
CA ASP A 112 5.14 -17.54 -14.53
C ASP A 112 5.46 -17.59 -13.02
N GLY A 113 4.61 -16.99 -12.18
CA GLY A 113 4.80 -16.92 -10.73
C GLY A 113 5.55 -15.67 -10.26
N THR A 114 6.05 -14.82 -11.16
CA THR A 114 6.71 -13.56 -10.80
C THR A 114 5.73 -12.62 -10.10
N VAL A 115 6.14 -11.96 -9.02
CA VAL A 115 5.29 -11.00 -8.30
C VAL A 115 5.16 -9.71 -9.12
N LEU A 116 3.93 -9.38 -9.53
CA LEU A 116 3.60 -8.14 -10.23
C LEU A 116 3.48 -6.98 -9.23
N GLU A 117 2.72 -7.20 -8.16
CA GLU A 117 2.44 -6.16 -7.18
C GLU A 117 2.17 -6.79 -5.82
N LYS A 118 2.66 -6.15 -4.76
CA LYS A 118 2.40 -6.51 -3.37
C LYS A 118 1.83 -5.30 -2.66
N ARG A 119 0.58 -5.41 -2.18
CA ARG A 119 -0.11 -4.35 -1.44
C ARG A 119 -0.41 -4.80 -0.01
N HIS A 120 -0.14 -3.94 0.95
CA HIS A 120 -0.47 -4.15 2.35
C HIS A 120 -1.63 -3.25 2.77
N ARG A 121 -2.61 -3.84 3.44
CA ARG A 121 -3.73 -3.11 4.04
C ARG A 121 -3.81 -3.44 5.52
N LEU A 122 -3.75 -2.41 6.37
CA LEU A 122 -4.01 -2.59 7.80
C LEU A 122 -5.45 -3.08 8.00
N ILE A 123 -5.62 -4.14 8.80
CA ILE A 123 -6.94 -4.65 9.21
C ILE A 123 -7.25 -4.17 10.63
N SER A 124 -6.30 -4.33 11.55
CA SER A 124 -6.46 -3.92 12.94
C SER A 124 -5.10 -3.71 13.58
N TRP A 125 -5.08 -3.00 14.70
CA TRP A 125 -3.90 -2.82 15.53
C TRP A 125 -4.33 -2.82 17.00
N THR A 126 -3.39 -3.12 17.89
CA THR A 126 -3.60 -3.09 19.33
C THR A 126 -2.86 -1.90 19.90
N LYS A 127 -3.53 -1.12 20.75
CA LYS A 127 -2.88 -0.03 21.49
C LYS A 127 -1.66 -0.58 22.23
N PRO A 128 -0.51 0.14 22.22
CA PRO A 128 0.61 -0.24 23.06
C PRO A 128 0.07 -0.31 24.49
N ASN A 129 0.37 -1.40 25.20
CA ASN A 129 0.17 -1.39 26.64
C ASN A 129 0.95 -0.17 27.15
N PRO A 130 0.33 0.71 27.96
CA PRO A 130 1.12 1.73 28.64
C PRO A 130 2.20 0.95 29.37
N VAL A 131 3.45 1.12 28.94
CA VAL A 131 4.58 0.67 29.73
C VAL A 131 4.35 1.40 31.04
N GLU A 132 4.05 0.66 32.11
CA GLU A 132 4.10 1.22 33.46
C GLU A 132 5.48 1.87 33.53
N THR A 133 5.50 3.19 33.37
CA THR A 133 6.65 4.01 33.67
C THR A 133 6.97 3.64 35.10
N GLY A 134 8.06 2.88 35.28
CA GLY A 134 8.61 2.55 36.59
C GLY A 134 9.17 3.79 37.26
N GLU A 135 8.40 4.87 37.32
CA GLU A 135 8.67 6.08 38.06
C GLU A 135 7.73 6.09 39.28
N ASN A 136 8.37 5.91 40.44
CA ASN A 136 7.89 6.22 41.78
C ASN A 136 6.83 5.32 42.42
N LYS A 137 7.20 4.05 42.63
CA LYS A 137 6.98 3.43 43.95
C LYS A 137 8.28 3.45 44.75
N GLU A 138 8.74 4.64 45.18
CA GLU A 138 9.77 4.69 46.22
C GLU A 138 9.55 5.88 47.18
N VAL A 139 8.98 5.53 48.33
CA VAL A 139 9.21 6.13 49.67
C VAL A 139 8.62 7.52 49.94
N ALA A 140 7.34 7.53 50.34
CA ALA A 140 6.95 8.34 51.50
C ALA A 140 7.36 7.57 52.77
N ARG A 141 8.43 8.02 53.43
CA ARG A 141 8.62 7.83 54.87
C ARG A 141 8.23 9.13 55.55
#